data_AF-A0A241VR04-F1
#
_entry.id   AF-A0A241VR04-F1
#
_cell.length_a   1.000
_cell.length_b   1.000
_cell.length_c   1.000
_cell.angle_alpha   90.00
_cell.angle_beta   90.00
_cell.angle_gamma   90.00
#
_symmetry.space_group_name_H-M   'P 1'
#
loop_
_entity.id
_entity.type
_entity.pdbx_description
1 polymer ?
#
loop_
_entity_poly.entity_id
_entity_poly.type
_entity_poly.pdbx_seq_one_letter_code
_entity_poly.pdbx_strand_id
1 'polypeptide(L)'
;MNFFSSLIRTHNTQLTVSATAVQLNSVAQLKKAKGFTLIELMIVVVVVAILAAIAIPSYSQYIERKDLAIARQEALRLAGELERFKSKNFSYKGFDATYLYGYQGTDSDGNSTSESYYDKATGKLSLPLGASGADVKYIITLVDGGTGHKPLTIVNSEGTETTDSESVNGLSWAISVERAKDGSEPKQPRNYDLLLTNTGLRCMTKVKNVVTTFVDCGDDDNSESW
;
A
#
# COMPACT_ATOMS: atom_id res chain seq x y z
N MET A 1 26.93 -40.88 45.77
CA MET A 1 26.44 -42.26 45.93
C MET A 1 26.06 -42.44 47.38
N ASN A 2 24.76 -42.54 47.62
CA ASN A 2 24.12 -43.37 48.64
C ASN A 2 24.68 -43.50 50.06
N PHE A 3 23.77 -43.15 50.99
CA PHE A 3 23.36 -43.94 52.16
C PHE A 3 24.05 -43.72 53.51
N PHE A 4 23.26 -43.09 54.38
CA PHE A 4 22.80 -43.57 55.70
C PHE A 4 23.84 -44.04 56.73
N SER A 5 23.75 -43.42 57.93
CA SER A 5 23.58 -44.06 59.25
C SER A 5 24.15 -43.12 60.32
N SER A 6 23.34 -42.40 61.09
CA SER A 6 22.62 -42.82 62.31
C SER A 6 23.37 -42.47 63.60
N LEU A 7 22.54 -42.16 64.62
CA LEU A 7 22.78 -42.08 66.05
C LEU A 7 23.24 -40.72 66.61
N ILE A 8 22.34 -40.05 67.35
CA ILE A 8 22.29 -40.17 68.82
C ILE A 8 20.99 -39.55 69.35
N ARG A 9 20.38 -40.32 70.26
CA ARG A 9 19.24 -40.06 71.12
C ARG A 9 19.63 -39.11 72.26
N THR A 10 18.77 -38.17 72.67
CA THR A 10 18.45 -37.88 74.09
C THR A 10 17.36 -36.80 74.19
N HIS A 11 16.32 -37.11 74.96
CA HIS A 11 15.31 -36.19 75.49
C HIS A 11 15.87 -35.43 76.70
N ASN A 12 15.57 -34.13 76.83
CA ASN A 12 15.20 -33.45 78.10
C ASN A 12 15.01 -31.94 77.83
N THR A 13 13.77 -31.44 77.79
CA THR A 13 13.04 -30.77 78.91
C THR A 13 13.74 -29.54 79.48
N GLN A 14 13.22 -28.36 79.15
CA GLN A 14 13.10 -27.21 80.06
C GLN A 14 11.84 -26.42 79.69
N LEU A 15 10.89 -26.33 80.63
CA LEU A 15 9.78 -25.38 80.63
C LEU A 15 10.30 -23.98 80.95
N THR A 16 9.82 -22.95 80.26
CA THR A 16 9.70 -21.59 80.83
C THR A 16 8.38 -20.97 80.39
N VAL A 17 7.72 -20.31 81.34
CA VAL A 17 6.34 -19.83 81.29
C VAL A 17 6.30 -18.31 81.10
N SER A 18 5.22 -17.84 80.44
CA SER A 18 4.62 -16.50 80.49
C SER A 18 5.25 -15.35 79.68
N ALA A 19 4.55 -14.99 78.61
CA ALA A 19 4.07 -13.61 78.42
C ALA A 19 2.83 -13.64 77.49
N THR A 20 1.68 -13.28 78.03
CA THR A 20 0.47 -12.98 77.27
C THR A 20 0.69 -11.75 76.39
N ALA A 21 0.69 -11.93 75.06
CA ALA A 21 0.49 -10.84 74.12
C ALA A 21 -0.92 -10.95 73.53
N VAL A 22 -1.77 -9.99 73.91
CA VAL A 22 -3.11 -9.75 73.38
C VAL A 22 -3.01 -9.33 71.90
N GLN A 23 -3.97 -9.80 71.11
CA GLN A 23 -4.14 -9.69 69.65
C GLN A 23 -3.73 -8.36 69.00
N LEU A 24 -3.19 -8.48 67.78
CA LEU A 24 -3.58 -7.65 66.64
C LEU A 24 -3.67 -8.54 65.40
N ASN A 25 -4.82 -9.19 65.19
CA ASN A 25 -5.15 -9.70 63.86
C ASN A 25 -5.22 -8.48 62.94
N SER A 26 -4.24 -8.33 62.06
CA SER A 26 -4.28 -7.32 61.00
C SER A 26 -5.52 -7.60 60.17
N VAL A 27 -6.54 -6.75 60.31
CA VAL A 27 -7.70 -6.77 59.41
C VAL A 27 -7.17 -6.23 58.08
N ALA A 28 -6.70 -7.12 57.22
CA ALA A 28 -6.37 -6.78 55.85
C ALA A 28 -7.66 -6.21 55.23
N GLN A 29 -7.68 -4.89 55.02
CA GLN A 29 -8.73 -4.20 54.28
C GLN A 29 -8.81 -4.83 52.89
N LEU A 30 -9.75 -5.75 52.71
CA LEU A 30 -10.12 -6.27 51.39
C LEU A 30 -10.63 -5.09 50.58
N LYS A 31 -9.78 -4.54 49.70
CA LYS A 31 -10.21 -3.59 48.68
C LYS A 31 -11.36 -4.25 47.92
N LYS A 32 -12.58 -3.72 48.08
CA LYS A 32 -13.73 -4.15 47.27
C LYS A 32 -13.34 -3.95 45.80
N ALA A 33 -13.19 -5.03 45.07
CA ALA A 33 -13.07 -4.98 43.62
C ALA A 33 -14.39 -4.38 43.10
N LYS A 34 -14.34 -3.13 42.63
CA LYS A 34 -15.45 -2.54 41.88
C LYS A 34 -15.49 -3.25 40.53
N GLY A 35 -16.36 -4.24 40.39
CA GLY A 35 -16.62 -4.91 39.11
C GLY A 35 -17.38 -4.00 38.16
N PHE A 36 -17.10 -4.09 36.87
CA PHE A 36 -17.92 -3.50 35.82
C PHE A 36 -19.33 -4.08 35.88
N THR A 37 -20.35 -3.23 35.73
CA THR A 37 -21.73 -3.70 35.65
C THR A 37 -22.05 -4.15 34.22
N LEU A 38 -22.92 -5.15 34.07
CA LEU A 38 -23.35 -5.62 32.74
C LEU A 38 -24.04 -4.49 31.95
N ILE A 39 -24.77 -3.63 32.64
CA ILE A 39 -25.46 -2.49 32.02
C ILE A 39 -24.51 -1.42 31.51
N GLU A 40 -23.42 -1.14 32.23
CA GLU A 40 -22.37 -0.21 31.80
C GLU A 40 -21.71 -0.70 30.50
N LEU A 41 -21.45 -2.01 30.41
CA LEU A 41 -20.93 -2.60 29.18
C LEU A 41 -21.95 -2.53 28.02
N MET A 42 -23.24 -2.77 28.28
CA MET A 42 -24.27 -2.67 27.23
C MET A 42 -24.35 -1.26 26.63
N ILE A 43 -24.29 -0.21 27.45
CA ILE A 43 -24.32 1.17 26.96
C ILE A 43 -23.07 1.46 26.12
N VAL A 44 -21.89 1.03 26.58
CA VAL A 44 -20.64 1.21 25.82
C VAL A 44 -20.71 0.54 24.44
N VAL A 45 -21.22 -0.69 24.37
CA VAL A 45 -21.38 -1.41 23.10
C VAL A 45 -22.33 -0.67 22.16
N VAL A 46 -23.45 -0.15 22.67
CA VAL A 46 -24.39 0.62 21.86
C VAL A 46 -23.75 1.89 21.30
N VAL A 47 -23.02 2.64 22.12
CA VAL A 47 -22.33 3.86 21.67
C VAL A 47 -21.27 3.52 20.61
N VAL A 48 -20.47 2.47 20.81
CA VAL A 48 -19.46 2.03 19.83
C VAL A 48 -20.11 1.59 18.52
N ALA A 49 -21.26 0.89 18.58
CA ALA A 49 -21.98 0.45 17.38
C ALA A 49 -22.47 1.64 16.53
N ILE A 50 -23.00 2.69 17.16
CA ILE A 50 -23.46 3.91 16.46
C ILE A 50 -22.27 4.62 15.81
N LEU A 51 -21.15 4.77 16.53
CA LEU A 51 -19.95 5.41 15.98
C LEU A 51 -19.36 4.62 14.81
N ALA A 52 -19.29 3.28 14.93
CA ALA A 52 -18.78 2.40 13.89
C ALA A 52 -19.61 2.50 12.59
N ALA A 53 -20.94 2.60 12.69
CA ALA A 53 -21.82 2.69 11.54
C ALA A 53 -21.53 3.91 10.63
N ILE A 54 -21.12 5.03 11.23
CA ILE A 54 -20.77 6.26 10.47
C ILE A 54 -19.29 6.23 10.06
N ALA A 55 -18.42 5.77 10.95
CA ALA A 55 -16.97 5.81 10.74
C ALA A 55 -16.49 4.89 9.61
N ILE A 56 -17.02 3.67 9.50
CA ILE A 56 -16.57 2.67 8.52
C ILE A 56 -16.69 3.16 7.06
N PRO A 57 -17.86 3.61 6.57
CA PRO A 57 -18.00 4.06 5.18
C PRO A 57 -17.27 5.38 4.89
N SER A 58 -17.02 6.21 5.91
CA SER A 58 -16.21 7.42 5.77
C SER A 58 -14.72 7.08 5.64
N TYR A 59 -14.24 6.13 6.44
CA TYR A 59 -12.85 5.72 6.43
C TYR A 59 -12.47 5.02 5.12
N SER A 60 -13.35 4.17 4.55
CA SER A 60 -13.08 3.55 3.25
C SER A 60 -12.91 4.58 2.12
N GLN A 61 -13.79 5.58 2.05
CA GLN A 61 -13.67 6.68 1.09
C GLN A 61 -12.38 7.48 1.27
N TYR A 62 -11.95 7.69 2.52
CA TYR A 62 -10.70 8.38 2.80
C TYR A 62 -9.50 7.60 2.26
N ILE A 63 -9.46 6.29 2.47
CA ILE A 63 -8.38 5.43 1.95
C ILE A 63 -8.36 5.44 0.42
N GLU A 64 -9.52 5.34 -0.24
CA GLU A 64 -9.60 5.44 -1.71
C GLU A 64 -9.02 6.77 -2.22
N ARG A 65 -9.45 7.91 -1.65
CA ARG A 65 -8.92 9.24 -2.04
C ARG A 65 -7.41 9.35 -1.82
N LYS A 66 -6.91 8.79 -0.72
CA LYS A 66 -5.47 8.76 -0.41
C LYS A 66 -4.71 7.93 -1.46
N ASP A 67 -5.25 6.80 -1.90
CA ASP A 67 -4.61 5.98 -2.95
C ASP A 67 -4.57 6.72 -4.30
N LEU A 68 -5.64 7.43 -4.69
CA LEU A 68 -5.64 8.28 -5.90
C LEU A 68 -4.61 9.40 -5.79
N ALA A 69 -4.50 10.05 -4.63
CA ALA A 69 -3.54 11.12 -4.42
C ALA A 69 -2.10 10.63 -4.63
N ILE A 70 -1.78 9.43 -4.13
CA ILE A 70 -0.47 8.78 -4.35
C ILE A 70 -0.27 8.50 -5.84
N ALA A 71 -1.27 7.91 -6.52
CA ALA A 71 -1.15 7.59 -7.94
C ALA A 71 -0.98 8.85 -8.81
N ARG A 72 -1.71 9.92 -8.50
CA ARG A 72 -1.59 11.24 -9.16
C ARG A 72 -0.20 11.85 -8.94
N GLN A 73 0.31 11.77 -7.72
CA GLN A 73 1.66 12.25 -7.41
C GLN A 73 2.72 11.50 -8.21
N GLU A 74 2.60 10.18 -8.32
CA GLU A 74 3.58 9.37 -9.02
C GLU A 74 3.53 9.57 -10.54
N ALA A 75 2.33 9.77 -11.09
CA ALA A 75 2.17 10.16 -12.49
C ALA A 75 2.81 11.53 -12.78
N LEU A 76 2.67 12.50 -11.88
CA LEU A 76 3.32 13.81 -11.99
C LEU A 76 4.85 13.72 -11.83
N ARG A 77 5.34 12.79 -10.99
CA ARG A 77 6.77 12.53 -10.85
C ARG A 77 7.36 11.98 -12.16
N LEU A 78 6.69 11.01 -12.78
CA LEU A 78 7.06 10.48 -14.09
C LEU A 78 7.08 11.59 -15.16
N ALA A 79 6.05 12.45 -15.18
CA ALA A 79 6.00 13.60 -16.08
C ALA A 79 7.21 14.54 -15.90
N GLY A 80 7.60 14.82 -14.66
CA GLY A 80 8.78 15.63 -14.37
C GLY A 80 10.09 15.01 -14.89
N GLU A 81 10.27 13.70 -14.70
CA GLU A 81 11.46 12.99 -15.19
C GLU A 81 11.49 12.86 -16.72
N LEU A 82 10.33 12.77 -17.37
CA LEU A 82 10.21 12.83 -18.84
C LEU A 82 10.72 14.15 -19.40
N GLU A 83 10.32 15.28 -18.81
CA GLU A 83 10.80 16.60 -19.24
C GLU A 83 12.31 16.76 -19.02
N ARG A 84 12.83 16.21 -17.92
CA ARG A 84 14.28 16.17 -17.67
C ARG A 84 15.01 15.31 -18.68
N PHE A 85 14.44 14.17 -19.07
CA PHE A 85 15.02 13.28 -20.08
C PHE A 85 15.04 13.94 -21.46
N LYS A 86 13.93 14.56 -21.89
CA LYS A 86 13.87 15.29 -23.16
C LYS A 86 14.85 16.46 -23.20
N SER A 87 15.05 17.16 -22.09
CA SER A 87 16.05 18.24 -22.02
C SER A 87 17.48 17.77 -22.31
N LYS A 88 17.78 16.47 -22.12
CA LYS A 88 19.09 15.87 -22.39
C LYS A 88 19.18 15.18 -23.75
N ASN A 89 18.10 14.51 -24.16
CA ASN A 89 18.08 13.63 -25.33
C ASN A 89 17.34 14.22 -26.54
N PHE A 90 16.69 15.38 -26.38
CA PHE A 90 15.82 16.04 -27.37
C PHE A 90 14.61 15.20 -27.85
N SER A 91 14.39 14.03 -27.26
CA SER A 91 13.29 13.11 -27.53
C SER A 91 12.89 12.40 -26.23
N TYR A 92 11.66 11.92 -26.15
CA TYR A 92 11.20 11.00 -25.10
C TYR A 92 11.45 9.52 -25.46
N LYS A 93 11.79 9.20 -26.73
CA LYS A 93 12.12 7.83 -27.15
C LYS A 93 13.33 7.32 -26.36
N GLY A 94 13.25 6.09 -25.88
CA GLY A 94 14.25 5.45 -25.03
C GLY A 94 14.18 5.85 -23.55
N PHE A 95 13.14 6.59 -23.14
CA PHE A 95 12.93 6.85 -21.72
C PHE A 95 12.59 5.56 -20.97
N ASP A 96 13.36 5.26 -19.94
CA ASP A 96 13.18 4.11 -19.06
C ASP A 96 13.09 4.59 -17.60
N ALA A 97 11.97 4.30 -16.93
CA ALA A 97 11.74 4.64 -15.53
C ALA A 97 12.23 3.56 -14.54
N THR A 98 12.85 2.47 -15.02
CA THR A 98 13.34 1.35 -14.19
C THR A 98 14.21 1.83 -13.02
N TYR A 99 15.04 2.84 -13.24
CA TYR A 99 15.95 3.41 -12.23
C TYR A 99 15.23 4.11 -11.07
N LEU A 100 13.99 4.56 -11.26
CA LEU A 100 13.21 5.25 -10.23
C LEU A 100 12.56 4.29 -9.24
N TYR A 101 12.28 3.06 -9.68
CA TYR A 101 11.49 2.06 -8.96
C TYR A 101 12.24 0.76 -8.74
N GLY A 102 13.57 0.85 -8.67
CA GLY A 102 14.44 -0.30 -8.47
C GLY A 102 14.31 -0.90 -7.06
N TYR A 103 14.37 -2.22 -6.97
CA TYR A 103 14.48 -2.96 -5.72
C TYR A 103 15.48 -4.12 -5.87
N GLN A 104 15.93 -4.66 -4.73
CA GLN A 104 16.76 -5.86 -4.72
C GLN A 104 15.84 -7.08 -4.58
N GLY A 105 15.81 -7.90 -5.63
CA GLY A 105 15.14 -9.19 -5.65
C GLY A 105 16.09 -10.32 -5.26
N THR A 106 15.59 -11.54 -5.37
CA THR A 106 16.40 -12.75 -5.18
C THR A 106 15.95 -13.76 -6.22
N ASP A 107 16.91 -14.33 -6.96
CA ASP A 107 16.61 -15.39 -7.92
C ASP A 107 16.24 -16.72 -7.24
N SER A 108 15.86 -17.71 -8.03
CA SER A 108 15.53 -19.06 -7.55
C SER A 108 16.68 -19.76 -6.82
N ASP A 109 17.92 -19.30 -7.02
CA ASP A 109 19.14 -19.87 -6.45
C ASP A 109 19.63 -19.11 -5.21
N GLY A 110 18.93 -18.03 -4.81
CA GLY A 110 19.26 -17.24 -3.62
C GLY A 110 20.22 -16.06 -3.87
N ASN A 111 20.56 -15.73 -5.12
CA ASN A 111 21.43 -14.60 -5.44
C ASN A 111 20.64 -13.29 -5.54
N SER A 112 21.25 -12.18 -5.13
CA SER A 112 20.63 -10.85 -5.26
C SER A 112 20.53 -10.41 -6.71
N THR A 113 19.34 -9.98 -7.11
CA THR A 113 19.03 -9.43 -8.43
C THR A 113 18.63 -7.96 -8.30
N SER A 114 18.93 -7.14 -9.31
CA SER A 114 18.40 -5.78 -9.39
C SER A 114 17.17 -5.80 -10.29
N GLU A 115 16.01 -5.55 -9.70
CA GLU A 115 14.70 -5.58 -10.34
C GLU A 115 14.03 -4.21 -10.24
N SER A 116 12.88 -4.03 -10.90
CA SER A 116 12.11 -2.79 -10.84
C SER A 116 10.61 -3.05 -10.85
N TYR A 117 9.86 -2.22 -10.11
CA TYR A 117 8.39 -2.26 -10.17
C TYR A 117 7.83 -1.62 -11.44
N TYR A 118 8.66 -0.90 -12.21
CA TYR A 118 8.29 -0.40 -13.52
C TYR A 118 8.61 -1.44 -14.59
N ASP A 119 7.59 -1.85 -15.33
CA ASP A 119 7.74 -2.72 -16.49
C ASP A 119 7.99 -1.88 -17.74
N LYS A 120 9.24 -1.79 -18.16
CA LYS A 120 9.65 -1.07 -19.37
C LYS A 120 9.08 -1.66 -20.66
N ALA A 121 8.75 -2.96 -20.69
CA ALA A 121 8.23 -3.62 -21.88
C ALA A 121 6.76 -3.30 -22.13
N THR A 122 6.01 -2.95 -21.08
CA THR A 122 4.59 -2.54 -21.19
C THR A 122 4.36 -1.07 -20.85
N GLY A 123 5.36 -0.37 -20.31
CA GLY A 123 5.25 1.00 -19.82
C GLY A 123 4.44 1.12 -18.52
N LYS A 124 4.27 0.03 -17.76
CA LYS A 124 3.34 -0.03 -16.63
C LYS A 124 4.01 0.04 -15.28
N LEU A 125 3.33 0.66 -14.33
CA LEU A 125 3.66 0.69 -12.90
C LEU A 125 2.41 0.37 -12.09
N SER A 126 2.48 -0.67 -11.27
CA SER A 126 1.40 -1.04 -10.36
C SER A 126 1.59 -0.38 -9.00
N LEU A 127 0.52 0.22 -8.48
CA LEU A 127 0.49 0.87 -7.17
C LEU A 127 -0.51 0.18 -6.21
N PRO A 128 -0.17 0.08 -4.91
CA PRO A 128 1.08 0.52 -4.29
C PRO A 128 2.30 -0.29 -4.77
N LEU A 129 3.50 0.27 -4.63
CA LEU A 129 4.73 -0.37 -5.11
C LEU A 129 4.90 -1.76 -4.47
N GLY A 130 5.27 -2.75 -5.28
CA GLY A 130 5.37 -4.15 -4.86
C GLY A 130 4.05 -4.90 -4.75
N ALA A 131 2.91 -4.24 -4.99
CA ALA A 131 1.63 -4.95 -5.07
C ALA A 131 1.57 -5.83 -6.32
N SER A 132 0.97 -7.02 -6.16
CA SER A 132 0.67 -7.93 -7.26
C SER A 132 -0.78 -8.44 -7.15
N GLY A 133 -1.36 -8.84 -8.29
CA GLY A 133 -2.71 -9.42 -8.34
C GLY A 133 -3.80 -8.60 -7.64
N ALA A 134 -4.38 -9.18 -6.58
CA ALA A 134 -5.50 -8.60 -5.84
C ALA A 134 -5.12 -7.31 -5.06
N ASP A 135 -3.85 -7.13 -4.74
CA ASP A 135 -3.40 -5.99 -3.92
C ASP A 135 -3.22 -4.71 -4.74
N VAL A 136 -3.07 -4.82 -6.05
CA VAL A 136 -2.95 -3.66 -6.96
C VAL A 136 -4.22 -2.83 -6.90
N LYS A 137 -4.08 -1.52 -6.67
CA LYS A 137 -5.16 -0.52 -6.60
C LYS A 137 -5.18 0.37 -7.83
N TYR A 138 -4.02 0.74 -8.33
CA TYR A 138 -3.86 1.58 -9.52
C TYR A 138 -2.80 1.02 -10.45
N ILE A 139 -2.97 1.25 -11.75
CA ILE A 139 -2.00 0.93 -12.79
C ILE A 139 -1.73 2.23 -13.55
N ILE A 140 -0.50 2.70 -13.48
CA ILE A 140 -0.03 3.82 -14.29
C ILE A 140 0.55 3.23 -15.57
N THR A 141 0.16 3.76 -16.73
CA THR A 141 0.69 3.35 -18.03
C THR A 141 1.28 4.57 -18.74
N LEU A 142 2.55 4.49 -19.10
CA LEU A 142 3.30 5.50 -19.85
C LEU A 142 3.54 5.02 -21.28
N VAL A 143 3.11 5.83 -22.24
CA VAL A 143 3.21 5.52 -23.66
C VAL A 143 3.64 6.73 -24.47
N ASP A 144 4.10 6.48 -25.70
CA ASP A 144 4.22 7.49 -26.75
C ASP A 144 2.85 8.09 -27.08
N GLY A 145 2.82 9.42 -27.24
CA GLY A 145 1.60 10.15 -27.56
C GLY A 145 1.20 10.07 -29.04
N GLY A 146 2.00 9.41 -29.88
CA GLY A 146 1.67 9.13 -31.28
C GLY A 146 0.67 7.98 -31.45
N THR A 147 0.49 7.58 -32.71
CA THR A 147 -0.43 6.50 -33.07
C THR A 147 0.07 5.16 -32.56
N GLY A 148 -0.78 4.41 -31.85
CA GLY A 148 -0.49 3.05 -31.41
C GLY A 148 0.00 2.91 -29.97
N HIS A 149 0.26 4.03 -29.27
CA HIS A 149 0.47 4.10 -27.81
C HIS A 149 1.40 3.01 -27.26
N LYS A 150 2.60 2.94 -27.84
CA LYS A 150 3.62 1.98 -27.43
C LYS A 150 4.48 2.54 -26.30
N PRO A 151 5.12 1.70 -25.48
CA PRO A 151 6.07 2.16 -24.48
C PRO A 151 7.21 2.95 -25.12
N LEU A 152 7.73 3.95 -24.42
CA LEU A 152 8.80 4.81 -24.92
C LEU A 152 10.14 4.07 -25.08
N THR A 153 10.32 2.96 -24.37
CA THR A 153 11.45 2.04 -24.53
C THR A 153 10.93 0.73 -25.07
N ILE A 154 11.32 0.38 -26.29
CA ILE A 154 11.04 -0.94 -26.86
C ILE A 154 12.38 -1.54 -27.28
N VAL A 155 12.96 -2.29 -26.36
CA VAL A 155 14.13 -3.11 -26.63
C VAL A 155 13.78 -4.55 -26.34
N ASN A 156 14.29 -5.48 -27.14
CA ASN A 156 14.20 -6.90 -26.85
C ASN A 156 15.04 -7.25 -25.61
N SER A 157 14.99 -8.52 -25.19
CA SER A 157 15.78 -9.02 -24.05
C SER A 157 17.29 -8.84 -24.21
N GLU A 158 17.78 -8.61 -25.42
CA GLU A 158 19.19 -8.34 -25.74
C GLU A 158 19.52 -6.83 -25.85
N GLY A 159 18.57 -5.93 -25.61
CA GLY A 159 18.78 -4.48 -25.67
C GLY A 159 18.73 -3.87 -27.08
N THR A 160 18.30 -4.63 -28.09
CA THR A 160 18.14 -4.17 -29.48
C THR A 160 16.73 -3.62 -29.72
N GLU A 161 16.61 -2.54 -30.49
CA GLU A 161 15.30 -2.00 -30.89
C GLU A 161 14.48 -3.07 -31.64
N THR A 162 13.21 -3.23 -31.26
CA THR A 162 12.30 -4.14 -31.97
C THR A 162 11.70 -3.45 -33.20
N THR A 163 11.00 -4.20 -34.06
CA THR A 163 10.23 -3.62 -35.17
C THR A 163 9.16 -2.62 -34.68
N ASP A 164 8.67 -2.77 -33.45
CA ASP A 164 7.70 -1.85 -32.85
C ASP A 164 8.34 -0.47 -32.56
N SER A 165 9.67 -0.39 -32.40
CA SER A 165 10.41 0.85 -32.13
C SER A 165 10.36 1.87 -33.27
N GLU A 166 10.02 1.44 -34.49
CA GLU A 166 9.84 2.32 -35.65
C GLU A 166 8.56 3.18 -35.51
N SER A 167 7.57 2.69 -34.76
CA SER A 167 6.31 3.41 -34.53
C SER A 167 6.39 4.47 -33.42
N VAL A 168 7.44 4.41 -32.58
CA VAL A 168 7.67 5.37 -31.49
C VAL A 168 8.40 6.60 -32.04
N ASN A 169 7.72 7.74 -32.13
CA ASN A 169 8.33 8.99 -32.60
C ASN A 169 9.04 9.75 -31.46
N GLY A 170 8.64 9.53 -30.20
CA GLY A 170 9.25 10.16 -29.02
C GLY A 170 9.05 11.68 -28.94
N LEU A 171 8.10 12.25 -29.68
CA LEU A 171 7.81 13.69 -29.68
C LEU A 171 6.80 14.08 -28.60
N SER A 172 5.94 13.14 -28.22
CA SER A 172 4.89 13.32 -27.23
C SER A 172 4.74 12.10 -26.33
N TRP A 173 4.13 12.29 -25.17
CA TRP A 173 3.86 11.20 -24.24
C TRP A 173 2.46 11.35 -23.64
N ALA A 174 1.88 10.21 -23.28
CA ALA A 174 0.64 10.14 -22.52
C ALA A 174 0.83 9.22 -21.31
N ILE A 175 0.30 9.64 -20.17
CA ILE A 175 0.24 8.86 -18.94
C ILE A 175 -1.23 8.67 -18.57
N SER A 176 -1.67 7.42 -18.54
CA SER A 176 -2.95 7.04 -17.94
C SER A 176 -2.74 6.49 -16.53
N VAL A 177 -3.70 6.75 -15.66
CA VAL A 177 -3.77 6.18 -14.31
C VAL A 177 -5.12 5.50 -14.19
N GLU A 178 -5.14 4.17 -14.22
CA GLU A 178 -6.35 3.38 -14.16
C GLU A 178 -6.51 2.73 -12.79
N ARG A 179 -7.73 2.75 -12.25
CA ARG A 179 -8.11 1.89 -11.14
C ARG A 179 -7.95 0.43 -11.58
N ALA A 180 -7.26 -0.35 -10.76
CA ALA A 180 -7.13 -1.77 -10.97
C ALA A 180 -8.50 -2.44 -10.99
N LYS A 181 -8.65 -3.45 -11.85
CA LYS A 181 -9.93 -4.14 -12.09
C LYS A 181 -9.97 -5.45 -11.30
N ASP A 182 -11.15 -5.81 -10.84
CA ASP A 182 -11.51 -7.15 -10.40
C ASP A 182 -12.54 -7.69 -11.40
N GLY A 183 -12.10 -8.62 -12.24
CA GLY A 183 -12.82 -8.96 -13.47
C GLY A 183 -12.98 -7.75 -14.40
N SER A 184 -14.21 -7.30 -14.60
CA SER A 184 -14.58 -6.16 -15.46
C SER A 184 -14.90 -4.87 -14.70
N GLU A 185 -14.85 -4.89 -13.37
CA GLU A 185 -15.21 -3.76 -12.52
C GLU A 185 -13.99 -3.14 -11.82
N PRO A 186 -13.95 -1.80 -11.66
CA PRO A 186 -12.87 -1.15 -10.93
C PRO A 186 -12.96 -1.47 -9.43
N LYS A 187 -11.83 -1.80 -8.80
CA LYS A 187 -11.75 -2.09 -7.35
C LYS A 187 -12.14 -0.89 -6.48
N GLN A 188 -11.98 0.33 -6.98
CA GLN A 188 -12.31 1.58 -6.27
C GLN A 188 -13.38 2.37 -7.06
N PRO A 189 -14.63 1.91 -7.11
CA PRO A 189 -15.66 2.46 -8.00
C PRO A 189 -16.05 3.91 -7.69
N ARG A 190 -15.76 4.40 -6.48
CA ARG A 190 -16.07 5.76 -6.06
C ARG A 190 -15.00 6.77 -6.42
N ASN A 191 -13.89 6.29 -6.99
CA ASN A 191 -12.71 7.07 -7.30
C ASN A 191 -12.56 7.29 -8.81
N TYR A 192 -11.46 7.92 -9.23
CA TYR A 192 -11.24 8.34 -10.61
C TYR A 192 -10.11 7.59 -11.30
N ASP A 193 -10.22 7.48 -12.61
CA ASP A 193 -9.12 7.26 -13.55
C ASP A 193 -8.60 8.63 -14.03
N LEU A 194 -7.31 8.75 -14.34
CA LEU A 194 -6.68 9.99 -14.77
C LEU A 194 -6.04 9.80 -16.14
N LEU A 195 -6.00 10.87 -16.92
CA LEU A 195 -5.19 10.97 -18.13
C LEU A 195 -4.46 12.30 -18.12
N LEU A 196 -3.17 12.26 -18.43
CA LEU A 196 -2.37 13.46 -18.62
C LEU A 196 -1.38 13.29 -19.76
N THR A 197 -1.22 14.33 -20.58
CA THR A 197 -0.32 14.35 -21.74
C THR A 197 0.58 15.57 -21.71
N ASN A 198 1.67 15.54 -22.47
CA ASN A 198 2.51 16.73 -22.66
C ASN A 198 1.91 17.76 -23.62
N THR A 199 0.82 17.42 -24.33
CA THR A 199 0.09 18.33 -25.21
C THR A 199 -0.94 19.18 -24.46
N GLY A 200 -1.09 18.98 -23.15
CA GLY A 200 -1.93 19.80 -22.27
C GLY A 200 -3.25 19.16 -21.85
N LEU A 201 -3.56 17.94 -22.31
CA LEU A 201 -4.70 17.20 -21.81
C LEU A 201 -4.43 16.77 -20.37
N ARG A 202 -5.30 17.17 -19.44
CA ARG A 202 -5.33 16.72 -18.05
C ARG A 202 -6.77 16.56 -17.63
N CYS A 203 -7.19 15.32 -17.44
CA CYS A 203 -8.57 15.03 -17.11
C CYS A 203 -8.67 13.82 -16.20
N MET A 204 -9.83 13.71 -15.55
CA MET A 204 -10.19 12.60 -14.70
C MET A 204 -11.61 12.14 -15.00
N THR A 205 -11.89 10.86 -14.83
CA THR A 205 -13.19 10.28 -15.13
C THR A 205 -13.55 9.15 -14.16
N LYS A 206 -14.84 9.00 -13.88
CA LYS A 206 -15.35 7.82 -13.15
C LYS A 206 -15.67 6.67 -14.09
N VAL A 207 -15.74 6.91 -15.39
CA VAL A 207 -16.10 5.92 -16.40
C VAL A 207 -14.92 4.97 -16.64
N LYS A 208 -15.19 3.67 -16.61
CA LYS A 208 -14.16 2.64 -16.83
C LYS A 208 -13.76 2.55 -18.30
N ASN A 209 -12.51 2.15 -18.54
CA ASN A 209 -11.95 1.86 -19.89
C ASN A 209 -11.94 3.04 -20.87
N VAL A 210 -11.92 4.28 -20.37
CA VAL A 210 -11.91 5.45 -21.24
C VAL A 210 -10.48 5.94 -21.49
N VAL A 211 -9.73 6.15 -20.40
CA VAL A 211 -8.33 6.62 -20.46
C VAL A 211 -7.35 5.62 -21.07
N THR A 212 -7.78 4.38 -21.35
CA THR A 212 -6.98 3.34 -22.03
C THR A 212 -6.65 3.67 -23.47
N THR A 213 -7.41 4.59 -24.08
CA THR A 213 -7.17 5.06 -25.45
C THR A 213 -6.16 6.20 -25.50
N PHE A 214 -5.85 6.83 -24.36
CA PHE A 214 -4.95 7.98 -24.24
C PHE A 214 -5.37 9.23 -25.03
N VAL A 215 -6.62 9.29 -25.50
CA VAL A 215 -7.16 10.42 -26.29
C VAL A 215 -7.98 11.39 -25.44
N ASP A 216 -8.84 10.86 -24.57
CA ASP A 216 -9.77 11.66 -23.76
C ASP A 216 -10.15 10.94 -22.45
N CYS A 217 -10.97 11.61 -21.65
CA CYS A 217 -11.58 11.07 -20.43
C CYS A 217 -13.08 10.78 -20.59
N GLY A 218 -13.58 10.76 -21.83
CA GLY A 218 -14.97 10.47 -22.19
C GLY A 218 -15.86 11.69 -22.10
N ASP A 219 -17.16 11.45 -22.17
CA ASP A 219 -18.17 12.51 -22.21
C ASP A 219 -18.10 13.46 -21.01
N ASP A 220 -18.35 14.75 -21.27
CA ASP A 220 -18.22 15.86 -20.32
C ASP A 220 -19.06 15.69 -19.04
N ASP A 221 -20.09 14.83 -19.04
CA ASP A 221 -20.95 14.59 -17.87
C ASP A 221 -20.26 13.79 -16.75
N ASN A 222 -19.25 12.98 -17.10
CA ASN A 222 -18.55 12.12 -16.16
C ASN A 222 -17.03 12.35 -16.13
N SER A 223 -16.57 13.35 -16.87
CA SER A 223 -15.17 13.75 -16.98
C SER A 223 -14.98 15.20 -16.53
N GLU A 224 -13.84 15.49 -15.91
CA GLU A 224 -13.49 16.84 -15.47
C GLU A 224 -11.98 17.10 -15.64
N SER A 225 -11.62 18.34 -15.96
CA SER A 225 -10.21 18.77 -16.04
C SER A 225 -9.62 19.03 -14.66
N TRP A 226 -8.30 18.83 -14.48
CA TRP A 226 -7.64 19.04 -13.17
C TRP A 226 -6.20 19.54 -13.22
#